data_AF-A0A973EMY9-F1
#
_entry.id   AF-A0A973EMY9-F1
#
_cell.length_a   1.000
_cell.length_b   1.000
_cell.length_c   1.000
_cell.angle_alpha   90.00
_cell.angle_beta   90.00
_cell.angle_gamma   90.00
#
_symmetry.space_group_name_H-M   'P 1'
#
loop_
_entity.id
_entity.type
_entity.pdbx_description
1 polymer ?
#
loop_
_entity_poly.entity_id
_entity_poly.type
_entity_poly.pdbx_seq_one_letter_code
_entity_poly.pdbx_strand_id
1 'polypeptide(L)'
;MIYIALMRIFANMLSDTIKNQIESVYGQKIRYPKDCDALASEISSKTGCQISVSTVKRLFGFIKTTSNPNQYTLDTIAIYLGYASWQEFSNKVIFESVISEPNDFISKQKRKRLVNRKIIFGGIGIIILTGLIIGAVLFKNYYFATKTVKYSILKKMPEPRAGGKTVVLDKSVYYIGGFNCALMANNNWEYNSSTNSWKEHAPMPTKRAEMATALVDGKIYCFGGWLGNNIGMTDVAEVYDIKEDKWDSLPKLPVKITAANAVSVGNDIYILGGTIGETNTYFFRFNTLTQIYEALPLFNMAMMHSCMVLVNNKIYVMGGQSYMKFEYRWHNNVYAFDISTKEWTEKAPIPIPISSCFGVFLNNEIHLLGGKDKYGNDNSGLKDTHFVYDVKNNKWKIEEKLPYTVCEQQVVQINGKIILIGGNYDFPNPTDKVISF
;
A
#
# COMPACT_ATOMS: atom_id res chain seq x y z
N MET A 1 -1.17 36.28 -15.56
CA MET A 1 -2.31 36.86 -14.79
C MET A 1 -3.63 36.14 -15.04
N ILE A 2 -4.06 35.93 -16.29
CA ILE A 2 -5.35 35.26 -16.62
C ILE A 2 -5.41 33.79 -16.15
N TYR A 3 -4.32 33.04 -16.28
CA TYR A 3 -4.18 31.65 -15.79
C TYR A 3 -4.41 31.50 -14.27
N ILE A 4 -3.82 32.40 -13.48
CA ILE A 4 -3.97 32.40 -12.01
C ILE A 4 -5.40 32.82 -11.60
N ALA A 5 -6.02 33.74 -12.36
CA ALA A 5 -7.41 34.14 -12.14
C ALA A 5 -8.38 33.00 -12.46
N LEU A 6 -8.19 32.27 -13.57
CA LEU A 6 -9.01 31.12 -13.95
C LEU A 6 -8.86 29.96 -12.95
N MET A 7 -7.63 29.64 -12.53
CA MET A 7 -7.38 28.62 -11.49
C MET A 7 -8.03 28.97 -10.14
N ARG A 8 -8.01 30.26 -9.75
CA ARG A 8 -8.72 30.72 -8.55
C ARG A 8 -10.24 30.63 -8.69
N ILE A 9 -10.78 30.94 -9.87
CA ILE A 9 -12.22 30.84 -10.15
C ILE A 9 -12.67 29.37 -10.07
N PHE A 10 -11.94 28.44 -10.67
CA PHE A 10 -12.25 27.01 -10.61
C PHE A 10 -12.14 26.42 -9.19
N ALA A 11 -11.09 26.78 -8.44
CA ALA A 11 -10.93 26.33 -7.05
C ALA A 11 -12.05 26.88 -6.14
N ASN A 12 -12.48 28.12 -6.37
CA ASN A 12 -13.60 28.73 -5.64
C ASN A 12 -14.94 28.09 -6.01
N MET A 13 -15.18 27.82 -7.31
CA MET A 13 -16.38 27.12 -7.78
C MET A 13 -16.51 25.71 -7.19
N LEU A 14 -15.41 24.97 -7.14
CA LEU A 14 -15.40 23.64 -6.54
C LEU A 14 -15.67 23.72 -5.02
N SER A 15 -15.02 24.68 -4.34
CA SER A 15 -15.22 24.94 -2.90
C SER A 15 -16.67 25.26 -2.55
N ASP A 16 -17.33 26.10 -3.35
CA ASP A 16 -18.72 26.49 -3.08
C ASP A 16 -19.72 25.37 -3.43
N THR A 17 -19.44 24.57 -4.46
CA THR A 17 -20.23 23.38 -4.79
C THR A 17 -20.21 22.36 -3.65
N ILE A 18 -19.03 22.11 -3.08
CA ILE A 18 -18.87 21.21 -1.94
C ILE A 18 -19.65 21.71 -0.72
N LYS A 19 -19.52 23.01 -0.38
CA LYS A 19 -20.25 23.60 0.75
C LYS A 19 -21.76 23.46 0.58
N ASN A 20 -22.27 23.73 -0.62
CA ASN A 20 -23.70 23.64 -0.92
C ASN A 20 -24.23 22.20 -0.77
N GLN A 21 -23.46 21.19 -1.20
CA GLN A 21 -23.85 19.80 -1.03
C GLN A 21 -23.79 19.36 0.44
N ILE A 22 -22.80 19.83 1.21
CA ILE A 22 -22.73 19.59 2.65
C ILE A 22 -23.94 20.21 3.35
N GLU A 23 -24.27 21.46 3.06
CA GLU A 23 -25.46 22.13 3.61
C GLU A 23 -26.76 21.43 3.19
N SER A 24 -26.83 20.89 1.97
CA SER A 24 -27.99 20.12 1.50
C SER A 24 -28.17 18.80 2.24
N VAL A 25 -27.08 18.07 2.53
CA VAL A 25 -27.13 16.80 3.27
C VAL A 25 -27.36 17.06 4.76
N TYR A 26 -26.77 18.12 5.31
CA TYR A 26 -26.95 18.54 6.69
C TYR A 26 -28.35 19.12 6.95
N GLY A 27 -29.02 19.65 5.94
CA GLY A 27 -30.35 20.25 6.06
C GLY A 27 -30.35 21.65 6.71
N GLN A 28 -29.18 22.22 7.00
CA GLN A 28 -29.02 23.55 7.59
C GLN A 28 -27.85 24.30 6.93
N LYS A 29 -27.99 25.63 6.79
CA LYS A 29 -26.91 26.49 6.33
C LYS A 29 -25.91 26.80 7.44
N ILE A 30 -24.62 26.78 7.11
CA ILE A 30 -23.53 27.12 8.02
C ILE A 30 -23.19 28.60 7.83
N ARG A 31 -23.62 29.43 8.78
CA ARG A 31 -23.45 30.89 8.70
C ARG A 31 -22.44 31.43 9.69
N TYR A 32 -22.26 30.72 10.81
CA TYR A 32 -21.39 31.13 11.91
C TYR A 32 -20.44 30.00 12.33
N PRO A 33 -19.26 30.32 12.90
CA PRO A 33 -18.33 29.30 13.36
C PRO A 33 -18.93 28.29 14.36
N LYS A 34 -19.87 28.72 15.20
CA LYS A 34 -20.57 27.84 16.16
C LYS A 34 -21.40 26.74 15.49
N ASP A 35 -21.84 26.96 14.25
CA ASP A 35 -22.63 25.98 13.50
C ASP A 35 -21.75 24.78 13.07
N CYS A 36 -20.42 24.95 13.05
CA CYS A 36 -19.47 23.89 12.69
C CYS A 36 -19.32 22.82 13.79
N ASP A 37 -19.68 23.14 15.03
CA ASP A 37 -19.52 22.21 16.16
C ASP A 37 -20.52 21.04 16.05
N ALA A 38 -21.78 21.37 15.73
CA ALA A 38 -22.83 20.40 15.46
C ALA A 38 -22.58 19.62 14.16
N LEU A 39 -22.16 20.31 13.08
CA LEU A 39 -21.84 19.66 11.81
C LEU A 39 -20.67 18.67 11.94
N ALA A 40 -19.62 19.00 12.68
CA ALA A 40 -18.51 18.08 12.91
C ALA A 40 -18.96 16.80 13.64
N SER A 41 -19.82 16.96 14.65
CA SER A 41 -20.38 15.84 15.41
C SER A 41 -21.25 14.95 14.53
N GLU A 42 -22.07 15.54 13.65
CA GLU A 42 -22.91 14.79 12.72
C GLU A 42 -22.08 14.03 11.66
N ILE A 43 -21.12 14.71 11.02
CA ILE A 43 -20.22 14.07 10.05
C ILE A 43 -19.54 12.88 10.70
N SER A 44 -19.01 13.03 11.92
CA SER A 44 -18.37 11.93 12.63
C SER A 44 -19.31 10.80 12.99
N SER A 45 -20.53 11.10 13.41
CA SER A 45 -21.52 10.07 13.74
C SER A 45 -21.99 9.30 12.50
N LYS A 46 -22.17 9.97 11.35
CA LYS A 46 -22.70 9.34 10.12
C LYS A 46 -21.64 8.58 9.34
N THR A 47 -20.38 9.00 9.43
CA THR A 47 -19.27 8.37 8.70
C THR A 47 -18.49 7.35 9.53
N GLY A 48 -18.57 7.43 10.86
CA GLY A 48 -17.68 6.69 11.76
C GLY A 48 -16.24 7.24 11.79
N CYS A 49 -15.96 8.35 11.09
CA CYS A 49 -14.65 8.98 10.99
C CYS A 49 -14.59 10.25 11.85
N GLN A 50 -13.55 10.42 12.67
CA GLN A 50 -13.43 11.62 13.50
C GLN A 50 -12.98 12.84 12.68
N ILE A 51 -13.80 13.89 12.64
CA ILE A 51 -13.43 15.17 12.04
C ILE A 51 -13.43 16.27 13.11
N SER A 52 -12.33 17.02 13.19
CA SER A 52 -12.25 18.11 14.17
C SER A 52 -13.11 19.30 13.75
N VAL A 53 -13.69 19.97 14.73
CA VAL A 53 -14.38 21.25 14.57
C VAL A 53 -13.53 22.28 13.83
N SER A 54 -12.24 22.36 14.13
CA SER A 54 -11.29 23.26 13.47
C SER A 54 -11.15 22.97 11.98
N THR A 55 -11.25 21.70 11.59
CA THR A 55 -11.23 21.28 10.18
C THR A 55 -12.50 21.73 9.45
N VAL A 56 -13.67 21.58 10.06
CA VAL A 56 -14.93 22.07 9.48
C VAL A 56 -14.93 23.61 9.38
N LYS A 57 -14.43 24.31 10.40
CA LYS A 57 -14.27 25.78 10.37
C LYS A 57 -13.33 26.24 9.24
N ARG A 58 -12.27 25.49 8.93
CA ARG A 58 -11.39 25.76 7.77
C ARG A 58 -12.10 25.52 6.45
N LEU A 59 -12.88 24.44 6.31
CA LEU A 59 -13.62 24.10 5.10
C LEU A 59 -14.61 25.21 4.69
N PHE A 60 -15.29 25.81 5.68
CA PHE A 60 -16.21 26.92 5.48
C PHE A 60 -15.53 28.30 5.48
N GLY A 61 -14.20 28.36 5.59
CA GLY A 61 -13.43 29.60 5.46
C GLY A 61 -13.45 30.52 6.69
N PHE A 62 -13.91 30.05 7.84
CA PHE A 62 -13.85 30.81 9.10
C PHE A 62 -12.43 30.89 9.69
N ILE A 63 -11.56 29.95 9.33
CA ILE A 63 -10.15 29.94 9.72
C ILE A 63 -9.29 29.92 8.45
N LYS A 64 -8.43 30.93 8.29
CA LYS A 64 -7.46 30.98 7.19
C LYS A 64 -6.36 29.93 7.42
N THR A 65 -6.00 29.23 6.36
CA THR A 65 -4.95 28.20 6.36
C THR A 65 -4.13 28.30 5.07
N THR A 66 -2.83 27.99 5.16
CA THR A 66 -1.92 27.85 4.02
C THR A 66 -1.80 26.42 3.53
N SER A 67 -2.32 25.44 4.27
CA SER A 67 -2.30 24.02 3.92
C SER A 67 -3.65 23.52 3.42
N ASN A 68 -3.61 22.68 2.40
CA ASN A 68 -4.79 21.98 1.88
C ASN A 68 -5.27 20.91 2.87
N PRO A 69 -6.57 20.56 2.86
CA PRO A 69 -7.07 19.42 3.63
C PRO A 69 -6.32 18.13 3.26
N ASN A 70 -6.03 17.29 4.25
CA ASN A 70 -5.43 15.97 4.01
C ASN A 70 -6.45 15.00 3.41
N GLN A 71 -5.97 13.90 2.81
CA GLN A 71 -6.81 12.92 2.12
C GLN A 71 -7.89 12.32 3.03
N TYR A 72 -7.56 12.03 4.30
CA TYR A 72 -8.52 11.57 5.31
C TYR A 72 -9.72 12.51 5.47
N THR A 73 -9.48 13.82 5.55
CA THR A 73 -10.54 14.83 5.66
C THR A 73 -11.41 14.82 4.41
N LEU A 74 -10.79 14.74 3.24
CA LEU A 74 -11.48 14.73 1.95
C LEU A 74 -12.35 13.48 1.80
N ASP A 75 -11.84 12.30 2.13
CA ASP A 75 -12.61 11.06 2.06
C ASP A 75 -13.74 11.04 3.09
N THR A 76 -13.52 11.56 4.30
CA THR A 76 -14.58 11.70 5.32
C THR A 76 -15.74 12.57 4.80
N ILE A 77 -15.43 13.67 4.12
CA ILE A 77 -16.46 14.53 3.50
C ILE A 77 -17.18 13.78 2.37
N ALA A 78 -16.45 13.04 1.53
CA ALA A 78 -17.06 12.29 0.44
C ALA A 78 -18.01 11.20 0.95
N ILE A 79 -17.61 10.45 1.99
CA ILE A 79 -18.45 9.45 2.65
C ILE A 79 -19.70 10.10 3.24
N TYR A 80 -19.56 11.25 3.89
CA TYR A 80 -20.70 12.01 4.41
C TYR A 80 -21.69 12.42 3.30
N LEU A 81 -21.18 12.73 2.11
CA LEU A 81 -21.98 13.07 0.93
C LEU A 81 -22.51 11.83 0.18
N GLY A 82 -22.25 10.62 0.66
CA GLY A 82 -22.76 9.36 0.09
C GLY A 82 -21.87 8.74 -0.99
N TYR A 83 -20.59 9.11 -1.07
CA TYR A 83 -19.63 8.58 -2.04
C TYR A 83 -18.60 7.67 -1.35
N ALA A 84 -18.02 6.72 -2.07
CA ALA A 84 -17.04 5.78 -1.49
C ALA A 84 -15.67 6.43 -1.19
N SER A 85 -15.31 7.50 -1.92
CA SER A 85 -14.07 8.26 -1.72
C SER A 85 -14.15 9.66 -2.31
N TRP A 86 -13.19 10.51 -1.92
CA TRP A 86 -13.02 11.84 -2.51
C TRP A 86 -12.78 11.78 -4.01
N GLN A 87 -12.06 10.75 -4.47
CA GLN A 87 -11.78 10.56 -5.89
C GLN A 87 -13.07 10.29 -6.68
N GLU A 88 -13.98 9.46 -6.15
CA GLU A 88 -15.29 9.21 -6.78
C GLU A 88 -16.12 10.50 -6.81
N PHE A 89 -16.20 11.19 -5.67
CA PHE A 89 -16.91 12.45 -5.52
C PHE A 89 -16.41 13.52 -6.50
N SER A 90 -15.09 13.77 -6.53
CA SER A 90 -14.50 14.79 -7.38
C SER A 90 -14.74 14.47 -8.86
N ASN A 91 -14.66 13.21 -9.26
CA ASN A 91 -14.87 12.81 -10.65
C ASN A 91 -16.32 13.06 -11.08
N LYS A 92 -17.31 12.73 -10.25
CA LYS A 92 -18.73 12.96 -10.56
C LYS A 92 -19.08 14.45 -10.59
N VAL A 93 -18.66 15.22 -9.57
CA VAL A 93 -18.95 16.65 -9.48
C VAL A 93 -18.25 17.46 -10.57
N ILE A 94 -17.00 17.11 -10.92
CA ILE A 94 -16.29 17.74 -12.04
C ILE A 94 -17.00 17.41 -13.37
N PHE A 95 -17.46 16.18 -13.55
CA PHE A 95 -18.18 15.78 -14.77
C PHE A 95 -19.52 16.51 -14.93
N GLU A 96 -20.30 16.63 -13.85
CA GLU A 96 -21.59 17.36 -13.86
C GLU A 96 -21.40 18.87 -14.06
N SER A 97 -20.41 19.49 -13.42
CA SER A 97 -20.11 20.92 -13.58
C SER A 97 -19.64 21.26 -15.00
N VAL A 98 -18.81 20.41 -15.63
CA VAL A 98 -18.33 20.59 -17.01
C VAL A 98 -19.45 20.44 -18.05
N ILE A 99 -20.47 19.61 -17.81
CA ILE A 99 -21.60 19.39 -18.74
C ILE A 99 -22.71 20.44 -18.55
N SER A 100 -22.87 20.96 -17.34
CA SER A 100 -23.93 21.93 -17.01
C SER A 100 -23.69 23.37 -17.51
N GLU A 101 -22.45 23.73 -17.87
CA GLU A 101 -22.07 25.10 -18.23
C GLU A 101 -21.75 25.36 -19.73
N PRO A 102 -22.72 25.20 -20.64
CA PRO A 102 -22.78 26.10 -21.80
C PRO A 102 -23.81 27.22 -21.61
N ASN A 103 -24.90 26.94 -20.90
CA ASN A 103 -26.11 27.74 -20.99
C ASN A 103 -26.27 28.78 -19.86
N ASP A 104 -25.72 28.52 -18.67
CA ASP A 104 -25.91 29.42 -17.52
C ASP A 104 -24.96 30.64 -17.51
N PHE A 105 -23.88 30.56 -18.28
CA PHE A 105 -22.95 31.68 -18.50
C PHE A 105 -23.53 32.73 -19.47
N ILE A 106 -24.27 32.28 -20.48
CA ILE A 106 -24.94 33.14 -21.47
C ILE A 106 -26.09 33.94 -20.83
N SER A 107 -26.80 33.34 -19.87
CA SER A 107 -27.95 33.97 -19.18
C SER A 107 -27.50 35.09 -18.23
N LYS A 108 -26.37 34.90 -17.52
CA LYS A 108 -25.83 35.88 -16.56
C LYS A 108 -25.16 37.10 -17.22
N GLN A 109 -24.56 36.96 -18.42
CA GLN A 109 -24.01 38.11 -19.15
C GLN A 109 -25.05 38.93 -19.93
N LYS A 110 -26.19 38.36 -20.32
CA LYS A 110 -27.27 39.11 -20.98
C LYS A 110 -27.88 40.24 -20.13
N ARG A 111 -27.58 40.31 -18.82
CA ARG A 111 -28.02 41.39 -17.91
C ARG A 111 -27.05 42.55 -17.75
N LYS A 112 -25.88 42.56 -18.41
CA LYS A 112 -24.99 43.74 -18.42
C LYS A 112 -24.62 44.17 -19.84
N ARG A 113 -25.42 45.12 -20.32
CA ARG A 113 -25.15 46.15 -21.34
C ARG A 113 -24.58 45.71 -22.69
N LEU A 114 -25.41 45.95 -23.71
CA LEU A 114 -24.99 46.31 -25.07
C LEU A 114 -23.87 47.36 -25.03
N VAL A 115 -22.82 47.18 -25.85
CA VAL A 115 -22.30 48.14 -26.84
C VAL A 115 -20.99 47.60 -27.45
N ASN A 116 -20.91 47.67 -28.79
CA ASN A 116 -19.76 47.50 -29.70
C ASN A 116 -19.17 46.10 -29.98
N ARG A 117 -19.74 45.50 -31.05
CA ARG A 117 -19.14 44.42 -31.85
C ARG A 117 -18.06 44.98 -32.80
N LYS A 118 -16.89 44.36 -32.86
CA LYS A 118 -16.30 43.78 -34.11
C LYS A 118 -14.92 43.12 -33.97
N ILE A 119 -14.22 43.15 -32.83
CA ILE A 119 -12.88 42.50 -32.69
C ILE A 119 -12.91 41.22 -31.84
N ILE A 120 -14.03 40.93 -31.16
CA ILE A 120 -14.08 39.94 -30.08
C ILE A 120 -14.21 38.48 -30.56
N PHE A 121 -14.71 38.23 -31.79
CA PHE A 121 -14.98 36.86 -32.25
C PHE A 121 -13.72 36.04 -32.57
N GLY A 122 -12.64 36.66 -33.06
CA GLY A 122 -11.37 35.96 -33.31
C GLY A 122 -10.60 35.64 -32.02
N GLY A 123 -10.62 36.56 -31.05
CA GLY A 123 -9.96 36.38 -29.75
C GLY A 123 -10.65 35.34 -28.86
N ILE A 124 -12.00 35.31 -28.84
CA ILE A 124 -12.75 34.31 -28.07
C ILE A 124 -12.57 32.91 -28.68
N GLY A 125 -12.54 32.77 -30.01
CA GLY A 125 -12.26 31.49 -30.67
C GLY A 125 -10.88 30.95 -30.31
N ILE A 126 -9.85 31.81 -30.28
CA ILE A 126 -8.49 31.43 -29.87
C ILE A 126 -8.42 31.10 -28.37
N ILE A 127 -9.17 31.79 -27.50
CA ILE A 127 -9.25 31.49 -26.05
C ILE A 127 -9.96 30.16 -25.80
N ILE A 128 -11.01 29.85 -26.57
CA ILE A 128 -11.71 28.56 -26.48
C ILE A 128 -10.82 27.43 -27.01
N LEU A 129 -10.11 27.63 -28.13
CA LEU A 129 -9.20 26.63 -28.68
C LEU A 129 -7.99 26.40 -27.77
N THR A 130 -7.39 27.46 -27.22
CA THR A 130 -6.28 27.34 -26.26
C THR A 130 -6.74 26.77 -24.91
N GLY A 131 -7.96 27.10 -24.46
CA GLY A 131 -8.59 26.49 -23.29
C GLY A 131 -8.97 25.02 -23.50
N LEU A 132 -9.36 24.61 -24.71
CA LEU A 132 -9.60 23.21 -25.09
C LEU A 132 -8.29 22.44 -25.26
N ILE A 133 -7.23 23.06 -25.77
CA ILE A 133 -5.91 22.44 -25.90
C ILE A 133 -5.23 22.32 -24.52
N ILE A 134 -5.27 23.37 -23.69
CA ILE A 134 -4.79 23.33 -22.30
C ILE A 134 -5.68 22.42 -21.47
N GLY A 135 -6.99 22.45 -21.71
CA GLY A 135 -7.97 21.54 -21.13
C GLY A 135 -7.66 20.10 -21.53
N ALA A 136 -7.32 19.81 -22.78
CA ALA A 136 -6.93 18.48 -23.25
C ALA A 136 -5.51 18.08 -22.81
N VAL A 137 -4.58 19.01 -22.60
CA VAL A 137 -3.24 18.76 -22.07
C VAL A 137 -3.28 18.55 -20.57
N LEU A 138 -4.11 19.30 -19.84
CA LEU A 138 -4.44 19.05 -18.44
C LEU A 138 -5.27 17.78 -18.33
N PHE A 139 -6.24 17.53 -19.20
CA PHE A 139 -6.98 16.27 -19.25
C PHE A 139 -6.03 15.13 -19.56
N LYS A 140 -5.05 15.27 -20.46
CA LYS A 140 -4.05 14.23 -20.73
C LYS A 140 -3.10 14.05 -19.53
N ASN A 141 -2.58 15.11 -18.92
CA ASN A 141 -1.68 15.04 -17.75
C ASN A 141 -2.41 14.65 -16.44
N TYR A 142 -3.72 14.86 -16.34
CA TYR A 142 -4.59 14.53 -15.20
C TYR A 142 -5.38 13.23 -15.44
N TYR A 143 -5.55 12.74 -16.68
CA TYR A 143 -5.91 11.34 -17.00
C TYR A 143 -4.69 10.42 -17.01
N PHE A 144 -3.49 10.97 -17.17
CA PHE A 144 -2.27 10.36 -16.67
C PHE A 144 -2.15 10.50 -15.14
N ALA A 145 -3.23 10.83 -14.42
CA ALA A 145 -3.46 10.30 -13.08
C ALA A 145 -3.58 8.77 -13.19
N THR A 146 -2.39 8.17 -13.30
CA THR A 146 -2.01 6.79 -13.03
C THR A 146 -3.14 5.81 -13.28
N LYS A 147 -3.17 5.26 -14.50
CA LYS A 147 -3.88 4.02 -14.77
C LYS A 147 -3.50 3.03 -13.67
N THR A 148 -4.46 2.69 -12.82
CA THR A 148 -4.30 1.72 -11.75
C THR A 148 -4.55 0.34 -12.32
N VAL A 149 -3.80 -0.64 -11.82
CA VAL A 149 -3.96 -2.03 -12.21
C VAL A 149 -5.42 -2.44 -12.00
N LYS A 150 -6.02 -3.12 -12.97
CA LYS A 150 -7.36 -3.69 -12.78
C LYS A 150 -7.30 -4.73 -11.67
N TYR A 151 -8.21 -4.64 -10.72
CA TYR A 151 -8.25 -5.56 -9.59
C TYR A 151 -9.70 -5.96 -9.26
N SER A 152 -9.81 -7.06 -8.53
CA SER A 152 -11.04 -7.53 -7.90
C SER A 152 -10.88 -7.52 -6.38
N ILE A 153 -11.93 -7.11 -5.68
CA ILE A 153 -11.97 -7.16 -4.21
C ILE A 153 -12.40 -8.57 -3.81
N LEU A 154 -11.58 -9.22 -2.99
CA LEU A 154 -11.87 -10.53 -2.42
C LEU A 154 -12.42 -10.38 -0.99
N LYS A 155 -12.80 -11.50 -0.37
CA LYS A 155 -13.26 -11.51 1.01
C LYS A 155 -12.15 -10.96 1.91
N LYS A 156 -12.47 -9.90 2.63
CA LYS A 156 -11.58 -9.27 3.61
C LYS A 156 -11.12 -10.27 4.66
N MET A 157 -9.91 -10.05 5.18
CA MET A 157 -9.40 -10.79 6.34
C MET A 157 -10.37 -10.64 7.54
N PRO A 158 -10.39 -11.61 8.47
CA PRO A 158 -11.21 -11.50 9.67
C PRO A 158 -10.90 -10.26 10.53
N GLU A 159 -9.65 -9.79 10.51
CA GLU A 159 -9.22 -8.55 11.15
C GLU A 159 -8.05 -7.89 10.38
N PRO A 160 -7.80 -6.59 10.57
CA PRO A 160 -6.69 -5.88 9.93
C PRO A 160 -5.32 -6.36 10.44
N ARG A 161 -4.36 -6.56 9.52
CA ARG A 161 -3.06 -7.09 9.90
C ARG A 161 -1.90 -6.71 8.99
N ALA A 162 -0.75 -6.44 9.60
CA ALA A 162 0.52 -6.19 8.91
C ALA A 162 1.64 -7.03 9.54
N GLY A 163 2.74 -7.19 8.81
CA GLY A 163 3.92 -7.94 9.29
C GLY A 163 3.68 -9.44 9.52
N GLY A 164 2.49 -9.96 9.24
CA GLY A 164 2.23 -11.40 9.17
C GLY A 164 2.84 -12.00 7.91
N LYS A 165 2.79 -13.32 7.80
CA LYS A 165 3.44 -14.04 6.71
C LYS A 165 2.48 -15.01 6.06
N THR A 166 2.61 -15.19 4.75
CA THR A 166 1.75 -16.12 4.01
C THR A 166 2.52 -17.22 3.32
N VAL A 167 1.91 -18.40 3.26
CA VAL A 167 2.31 -19.48 2.36
C VAL A 167 1.11 -19.97 1.57
N VAL A 168 1.36 -20.53 0.37
CA VAL A 168 0.31 -21.07 -0.51
C VAL A 168 0.44 -22.58 -0.55
N LEU A 169 -0.67 -23.27 -0.27
CA LEU A 169 -0.84 -24.71 -0.51
C LEU A 169 -2.07 -24.88 -1.40
N ASP A 170 -1.86 -25.39 -2.62
CA ASP A 170 -2.89 -25.53 -3.65
C ASP A 170 -3.65 -24.22 -3.93
N LYS A 171 -4.92 -24.15 -3.52
CA LYS A 171 -5.83 -23.00 -3.70
C LYS A 171 -6.05 -22.23 -2.41
N SER A 172 -5.27 -22.54 -1.38
CA SER A 172 -5.39 -21.98 -0.04
C SER A 172 -4.18 -21.12 0.30
N VAL A 173 -4.44 -19.99 0.94
CA VAL A 173 -3.40 -19.13 1.53
C VAL A 173 -3.48 -19.23 3.03
N TYR A 174 -2.40 -19.62 3.67
CA TYR A 174 -2.29 -19.61 5.12
C TYR A 174 -1.62 -18.32 5.55
N TYR A 175 -2.33 -17.47 6.31
CA TYR A 175 -1.82 -16.24 6.89
C TYR A 175 -1.48 -16.48 8.36
N ILE A 176 -0.22 -16.25 8.73
CA ILE A 176 0.36 -16.64 10.01
C ILE A 176 0.89 -15.41 10.77
N GLY A 177 0.50 -15.28 12.04
CA GLY A 177 1.01 -14.26 12.95
C GLY A 177 0.87 -12.84 12.42
N GLY A 178 1.72 -11.91 12.85
CA GLY A 178 1.70 -10.51 12.47
C GLY A 178 1.33 -9.60 13.64
N PHE A 179 0.94 -8.37 13.34
CA PHE A 179 0.47 -7.42 14.34
C PHE A 179 -0.80 -6.72 13.90
N ASN A 180 -1.66 -6.45 14.87
CA ASN A 180 -2.77 -5.52 14.75
C ASN A 180 -2.39 -4.20 15.47
N CYS A 181 -3.19 -3.14 15.33
CA CYS A 181 -2.90 -1.82 15.93
C CYS A 181 -2.59 -1.85 17.44
N ALA A 182 -2.90 -2.94 18.15
CA ALA A 182 -2.75 -3.05 19.60
C ALA A 182 -1.63 -4.02 20.02
N LEU A 183 -1.48 -5.18 19.37
CA LEU A 183 -0.69 -6.31 19.88
C LEU A 183 -0.11 -7.18 18.76
N MET A 184 0.95 -7.91 19.09
CA MET A 184 1.40 -9.07 18.30
C MET A 184 0.31 -10.14 18.33
N ALA A 185 0.06 -10.77 17.19
CA ALA A 185 -0.94 -11.80 17.02
C ALA A 185 -0.32 -13.20 16.94
N ASN A 186 -1.07 -14.21 17.37
CA ASN A 186 -0.74 -15.62 17.21
C ASN A 186 -1.80 -16.45 16.49
N ASN A 187 -3.03 -15.96 16.34
CA ASN A 187 -4.06 -16.62 15.53
C ASN A 187 -3.71 -16.60 14.04
N ASN A 188 -4.18 -17.63 13.35
CA ASN A 188 -3.83 -17.95 11.96
C ASN A 188 -5.08 -18.24 11.17
N TRP A 189 -5.07 -17.93 9.87
CA TRP A 189 -6.22 -18.22 9.00
C TRP A 189 -5.83 -18.82 7.67
N GLU A 190 -6.73 -19.63 7.13
CA GLU A 190 -6.72 -20.15 5.78
C GLU A 190 -7.73 -19.35 4.94
N TYR A 191 -7.28 -18.74 3.84
CA TYR A 191 -8.14 -18.22 2.79
C TYR A 191 -8.27 -19.23 1.67
N ASN A 192 -9.49 -19.73 1.44
CA ASN A 192 -9.78 -20.59 0.31
C ASN A 192 -10.22 -19.76 -0.90
N SER A 193 -9.42 -19.79 -1.98
CA SER A 193 -9.69 -18.97 -3.16
C SER A 193 -10.90 -19.44 -3.98
N SER A 194 -11.36 -20.67 -3.79
CA SER A 194 -12.50 -21.23 -4.54
C SER A 194 -13.84 -20.82 -3.93
N THR A 195 -13.90 -20.76 -2.59
CA THR A 195 -15.10 -20.36 -1.84
C THR A 195 -15.07 -18.89 -1.42
N ASN A 196 -13.95 -18.19 -1.63
CA ASN A 196 -13.75 -16.80 -1.22
C ASN A 196 -14.08 -16.61 0.27
N SER A 197 -13.53 -17.47 1.12
CA SER A 197 -13.83 -17.52 2.55
C SER A 197 -12.58 -17.74 3.39
N TRP A 198 -12.60 -17.20 4.61
CA TRP A 198 -11.57 -17.41 5.61
C TRP A 198 -12.01 -18.45 6.63
N LYS A 199 -11.07 -19.26 7.10
CA LYS A 199 -11.22 -20.23 8.17
C LYS A 199 -10.11 -20.03 9.18
N GLU A 200 -10.43 -20.04 10.47
CA GLU A 200 -9.43 -19.95 11.55
C GLU A 200 -8.79 -21.31 11.84
N HIS A 201 -7.52 -21.27 12.22
CA HIS A 201 -6.67 -22.41 12.53
C HIS A 201 -6.01 -22.25 13.90
N ALA A 202 -5.42 -23.33 14.41
CA ALA A 202 -4.77 -23.34 15.71
C ALA A 202 -3.75 -22.19 15.83
N PRO A 203 -3.76 -21.44 16.95
CA PRO A 203 -2.87 -20.31 17.14
C PRO A 203 -1.43 -20.78 17.37
N MET A 204 -0.46 -19.98 16.91
CA MET A 204 0.96 -20.17 17.24
C MET A 204 1.16 -20.18 18.76
N PRO A 205 2.09 -20.99 19.28
CA PRO A 205 2.49 -20.94 20.69
C PRO A 205 3.08 -19.57 21.06
N THR A 206 3.85 -18.96 20.15
CA THR A 206 4.49 -17.67 20.38
C THR A 206 3.90 -16.57 19.47
N LYS A 207 3.23 -15.57 20.05
CA LYS A 207 2.74 -14.37 19.31
C LYS A 207 3.90 -13.54 18.77
N ARG A 208 3.95 -13.32 17.46
CA ARG A 208 5.04 -12.56 16.81
C ARG A 208 4.70 -12.12 15.39
N ALA A 209 5.41 -11.09 14.93
CA ALA A 209 5.37 -10.59 13.55
C ALA A 209 6.72 -10.79 12.86
N GLU A 210 6.82 -10.43 11.59
CA GLU A 210 8.06 -10.29 10.82
C GLU A 210 8.94 -11.56 10.74
N MET A 211 8.31 -12.73 10.88
CA MET A 211 8.95 -14.04 10.80
C MET A 211 9.44 -14.35 9.38
N ALA A 212 10.35 -15.31 9.27
CA ALA A 212 10.55 -16.03 8.02
C ALA A 212 9.64 -17.28 8.00
N THR A 213 8.89 -17.50 6.93
CA THR A 213 8.00 -18.67 6.80
C THR A 213 8.20 -19.42 5.49
N ALA A 214 8.15 -20.75 5.52
CA ALA A 214 8.18 -21.58 4.33
C ALA A 214 7.28 -22.81 4.49
N LEU A 215 6.75 -23.29 3.36
CA LEU A 215 5.96 -24.51 3.29
C LEU A 215 6.86 -25.66 2.80
N VAL A 216 6.91 -26.76 3.54
CA VAL A 216 7.56 -28.01 3.15
C VAL A 216 6.66 -29.16 3.57
N ASP A 217 6.29 -30.01 2.62
CA ASP A 217 5.52 -31.26 2.87
C ASP A 217 4.27 -31.07 3.75
N GLY A 218 3.42 -30.09 3.39
CA GLY A 218 2.19 -29.79 4.12
C GLY A 218 2.39 -29.14 5.49
N LYS A 219 3.62 -28.74 5.83
CA LYS A 219 3.97 -28.09 7.10
C LYS A 219 4.50 -26.68 6.89
N ILE A 220 4.05 -25.75 7.74
CA ILE A 220 4.46 -24.35 7.72
C ILE A 220 5.51 -24.13 8.79
N TYR A 221 6.74 -23.86 8.37
CA TYR A 221 7.86 -23.58 9.26
C TYR A 221 7.98 -22.08 9.48
N CYS A 222 8.16 -21.65 10.72
CA CYS A 222 8.18 -20.24 11.14
C CYS A 222 9.41 -19.96 11.99
N PHE A 223 10.28 -19.05 11.55
CA PHE A 223 11.57 -18.76 12.17
C PHE A 223 11.72 -17.28 12.56
N GLY A 224 12.25 -17.05 13.76
CA GLY A 224 12.54 -15.71 14.28
C GLY A 224 11.30 -14.84 14.41
N GLY A 225 11.49 -13.52 14.24
CA GLY A 225 10.44 -12.50 14.23
C GLY A 225 10.56 -11.49 15.36
N TRP A 226 9.53 -10.66 15.49
CA TRP A 226 9.40 -9.56 16.44
C TRP A 226 8.35 -9.87 17.51
N LEU A 227 8.73 -9.78 18.79
CA LEU A 227 7.87 -9.98 19.95
C LEU A 227 7.27 -8.68 20.51
N GLY A 228 7.48 -7.55 19.81
CA GLY A 228 7.08 -6.22 20.25
C GLY A 228 8.20 -5.45 20.96
N ASN A 229 8.01 -4.14 21.09
CA ASN A 229 9.06 -3.19 21.50
C ASN A 229 9.71 -3.49 22.86
N ASN A 230 8.97 -4.10 23.79
CA ASN A 230 9.48 -4.39 25.14
C ASN A 230 10.36 -5.65 25.21
N ILE A 231 10.28 -6.53 24.21
CA ILE A 231 10.97 -7.83 24.22
C ILE A 231 12.01 -7.90 23.10
N GLY A 232 11.63 -7.44 21.92
CA GLY A 232 12.51 -7.38 20.77
C GLY A 232 12.42 -8.59 19.84
N MET A 233 13.53 -8.86 19.15
CA MET A 233 13.68 -9.98 18.22
C MET A 233 13.78 -11.33 18.94
N THR A 234 13.47 -12.42 18.23
CA THR A 234 13.51 -13.79 18.78
C THR A 234 14.28 -14.77 17.90
N ASP A 235 14.71 -15.88 18.49
CA ASP A 235 15.34 -17.04 17.85
C ASP A 235 14.39 -18.25 17.77
N VAL A 236 13.14 -18.07 18.20
CA VAL A 236 12.11 -19.12 18.20
C VAL A 236 11.91 -19.67 16.79
N ALA A 237 11.84 -21.01 16.70
CA ALA A 237 11.47 -21.74 15.52
C ALA A 237 10.34 -22.72 15.87
N GLU A 238 9.28 -22.70 15.08
CA GLU A 238 8.09 -23.52 15.28
C GLU A 238 7.61 -24.05 13.92
N VAL A 239 6.94 -25.19 13.93
CA VAL A 239 6.33 -25.78 12.73
C VAL A 239 4.86 -26.06 12.98
N TYR A 240 4.04 -25.78 11.99
CA TYR A 240 2.61 -26.07 11.99
C TYR A 240 2.30 -27.18 11.01
N ASP A 241 1.70 -28.26 11.50
CA ASP A 241 1.14 -29.32 10.67
C ASP A 241 -0.29 -28.95 10.27
N ILE A 242 -0.49 -28.68 8.97
CA ILE A 242 -1.78 -28.26 8.43
C ILE A 242 -2.83 -29.37 8.59
N LYS A 243 -2.42 -30.63 8.45
CA LYS A 243 -3.34 -31.76 8.49
C LYS A 243 -3.84 -32.01 9.90
N GLU A 244 -2.93 -31.90 10.88
CA GLU A 244 -3.23 -32.14 12.28
C GLU A 244 -3.73 -30.90 13.04
N ASP A 245 -3.67 -29.72 12.42
CA ASP A 245 -4.01 -28.42 13.02
C ASP A 245 -3.25 -28.19 14.35
N LYS A 246 -1.94 -28.47 14.33
CA LYS A 246 -1.08 -28.48 15.52
C LYS A 246 0.28 -27.84 15.28
N TRP A 247 0.81 -27.26 16.35
CA TRP A 247 2.13 -26.64 16.39
C TRP A 247 3.11 -27.48 17.20
N ASP A 248 4.33 -27.61 16.68
CA ASP A 248 5.48 -28.21 17.36
C ASP A 248 6.64 -27.21 17.44
N SER A 249 7.50 -27.39 18.44
CA SER A 249 8.74 -26.63 18.57
C SER A 249 9.85 -27.22 17.71
N LEU A 250 10.70 -26.36 17.15
CA LEU A 250 11.92 -26.74 16.44
C LEU A 250 13.16 -26.28 17.22
N PRO A 251 14.37 -26.78 16.87
CA PRO A 251 15.61 -26.19 17.36
C PRO A 251 15.65 -24.68 17.08
N LYS A 252 16.09 -23.89 18.06
CA LYS A 252 16.18 -22.44 17.92
C LYS A 252 17.17 -22.04 16.84
N LEU A 253 16.95 -20.87 16.23
CA LEU A 253 17.92 -20.25 15.35
C LEU A 253 19.23 -19.97 16.11
N PRO A 254 20.40 -20.04 15.45
CA PRO A 254 21.68 -19.68 16.06
C PRO A 254 21.76 -18.21 16.52
N VAL A 255 20.94 -17.34 15.92
CA VAL A 255 20.86 -15.90 16.21
C VAL A 255 19.41 -15.43 16.14
N LYS A 256 19.07 -14.41 16.92
CA LYS A 256 17.75 -13.76 16.85
C LYS A 256 17.67 -12.91 15.59
N ILE A 257 16.59 -13.06 14.82
CA ILE A 257 16.36 -12.30 13.58
C ILE A 257 14.94 -11.76 13.54
N THR A 258 14.72 -10.68 12.80
CA THR A 258 13.39 -10.14 12.45
C THR A 258 13.39 -9.67 11.00
N ALA A 259 12.24 -9.16 10.55
CA ALA A 259 12.04 -8.64 9.20
C ALA A 259 12.57 -9.60 8.12
N ALA A 260 12.33 -10.89 8.38
CA ALA A 260 12.99 -12.01 7.72
C ALA A 260 12.09 -12.62 6.63
N ASN A 261 12.69 -13.37 5.72
CA ASN A 261 12.00 -14.10 4.67
C ASN A 261 12.56 -15.53 4.59
N ALA A 262 11.75 -16.47 4.11
CA ALA A 262 12.20 -17.82 3.78
C ALA A 262 11.65 -18.28 2.43
N VAL A 263 12.40 -19.17 1.79
CA VAL A 263 11.96 -19.95 0.62
C VAL A 263 12.40 -21.40 0.81
N SER A 264 11.60 -22.35 0.30
CA SER A 264 11.91 -23.78 0.37
C SER A 264 12.33 -24.33 -0.99
N VAL A 265 13.28 -25.26 -0.98
CA VAL A 265 13.67 -26.10 -2.13
C VAL A 265 13.82 -27.53 -1.64
N GLY A 266 12.90 -28.40 -2.05
CA GLY A 266 12.81 -29.75 -1.49
C GLY A 266 12.62 -29.70 0.03
N ASN A 267 13.52 -30.34 0.77
CA ASN A 267 13.50 -30.38 2.24
C ASN A 267 14.31 -29.26 2.91
N ASP A 268 14.89 -28.37 2.12
CA ASP A 268 15.72 -27.28 2.61
C ASP A 268 14.95 -25.96 2.63
N ILE A 269 15.11 -25.20 3.71
CA ILE A 269 14.55 -23.87 3.88
C ILE A 269 15.70 -22.87 3.98
N TYR A 270 15.71 -21.91 3.08
CA TYR A 270 16.68 -20.82 3.06
C TYR A 270 16.07 -19.63 3.78
N ILE A 271 16.72 -19.17 4.84
CA ILE A 271 16.22 -18.17 5.79
C ILE A 271 17.15 -16.97 5.73
N LEU A 272 16.62 -15.80 5.34
CA LEU A 272 17.34 -14.54 5.35
C LEU A 272 16.64 -13.56 6.28
N GLY A 273 17.34 -13.05 7.28
CA GLY A 273 16.78 -12.11 8.24
C GLY A 273 17.75 -11.04 8.68
N GLY A 274 17.20 -9.97 9.26
CA GLY A 274 17.96 -8.84 9.76
C GLY A 274 17.93 -8.72 11.28
N THR A 275 18.83 -7.90 11.85
CA THR A 275 18.76 -7.44 13.25
C THR A 275 18.37 -5.96 13.34
N ILE A 276 17.76 -5.59 14.46
CA ILE A 276 17.51 -4.20 14.85
C ILE A 276 18.76 -3.61 15.53
N GLY A 277 18.95 -2.30 15.39
CA GLY A 277 20.17 -1.59 15.80
C GLY A 277 21.11 -1.45 14.61
N GLU A 278 22.42 -1.55 14.81
CA GLU A 278 23.35 -1.75 13.70
C GLU A 278 22.95 -3.02 12.96
N THR A 279 22.31 -2.83 11.81
CA THR A 279 21.66 -3.93 11.10
C THR A 279 22.74 -4.91 10.64
N ASN A 280 22.50 -6.20 10.87
CA ASN A 280 23.24 -7.30 10.27
C ASN A 280 22.28 -8.18 9.48
N THR A 281 22.77 -8.82 8.43
CA THR A 281 22.03 -9.84 7.68
C THR A 281 22.58 -11.21 8.07
N TYR A 282 21.69 -12.16 8.30
CA TYR A 282 22.06 -13.57 8.45
C TYR A 282 21.37 -14.41 7.40
N PHE A 283 22.09 -15.40 6.87
CA PHE A 283 21.57 -16.31 5.86
C PHE A 283 21.88 -17.75 6.24
N PHE A 284 20.83 -18.53 6.43
CA PHE A 284 20.91 -19.93 6.86
C PHE A 284 20.18 -20.83 5.89
N ARG A 285 20.64 -22.08 5.80
CA ARG A 285 19.85 -23.21 5.32
C ARG A 285 19.44 -24.05 6.52
N PHE A 286 18.17 -24.38 6.62
CA PHE A 286 17.63 -25.33 7.58
C PHE A 286 17.13 -26.56 6.83
N ASN A 287 17.62 -27.75 7.20
CA ASN A 287 17.12 -28.99 6.63
C ASN A 287 16.00 -29.56 7.49
N THR A 288 14.81 -29.76 6.92
CA THR A 288 13.61 -30.19 7.66
C THR A 288 13.68 -31.63 8.17
N LEU A 289 14.49 -32.49 7.56
CA LEU A 289 14.65 -33.89 7.98
C LEU A 289 15.63 -34.02 9.15
N THR A 290 16.78 -33.35 9.07
CA THR A 290 17.82 -33.41 10.11
C THR A 290 17.65 -32.37 11.20
N GLN A 291 16.86 -31.31 10.94
CA GLN A 291 16.68 -30.13 11.78
C GLN A 291 17.98 -29.38 12.10
N ILE A 292 18.94 -29.41 11.18
CA ILE A 292 20.24 -28.75 11.31
C ILE A 292 20.26 -27.44 10.52
N TYR A 293 20.85 -26.41 11.14
CA TYR A 293 21.16 -25.13 10.50
C TYR A 293 22.59 -25.12 9.92
N GLU A 294 22.73 -24.66 8.68
CA GLU A 294 23.98 -24.38 8.00
C GLU A 294 24.06 -22.88 7.69
N ALA A 295 25.10 -22.19 8.14
CA ALA A 295 25.35 -20.81 7.74
C ALA A 295 25.81 -20.75 6.27
N LEU A 296 25.22 -19.83 5.50
CA LEU A 296 25.53 -19.67 4.08
C LEU A 296 26.31 -18.37 3.82
N PRO A 297 27.05 -18.29 2.69
CA PRO A 297 27.72 -17.07 2.28
C PRO A 297 26.75 -15.89 2.18
N LEU A 298 27.20 -14.70 2.59
CA LEU A 298 26.42 -13.46 2.54
C LEU A 298 26.99 -12.53 1.47
N PHE A 299 26.12 -11.71 0.88
CA PHE A 299 26.55 -10.50 0.19
C PHE A 299 26.95 -9.43 1.21
N ASN A 300 27.85 -8.52 0.83
CA ASN A 300 28.45 -7.53 1.74
C ASN A 300 27.52 -6.32 1.99
N MET A 301 26.31 -6.58 2.49
CA MET A 301 25.38 -5.51 2.87
C MET A 301 24.40 -5.98 3.96
N ALA A 302 24.27 -5.17 5.00
CA ALA A 302 23.22 -5.34 5.98
C ALA A 302 21.86 -4.95 5.40
N MET A 303 20.83 -5.79 5.57
CA MET A 303 19.47 -5.49 5.16
C MET A 303 18.42 -6.20 6.02
N MET A 304 17.35 -5.48 6.31
CA MET A 304 16.10 -5.96 6.88
C MET A 304 14.94 -5.53 5.98
N HIS A 305 13.78 -6.19 6.08
CA HIS A 305 12.60 -5.89 5.25
C HIS A 305 12.88 -5.92 3.74
N SER A 306 13.79 -6.80 3.30
CA SER A 306 13.99 -7.09 1.89
C SER A 306 12.86 -7.97 1.35
N CYS A 307 12.79 -8.10 0.02
CA CYS A 307 11.95 -9.09 -0.64
C CYS A 307 12.82 -10.29 -1.03
N MET A 308 12.32 -11.51 -0.83
CA MET A 308 13.00 -12.74 -1.24
C MET A 308 12.10 -13.59 -2.12
N VAL A 309 12.57 -13.97 -3.30
CA VAL A 309 11.81 -14.74 -4.29
C VAL A 309 12.68 -15.85 -4.88
N LEU A 310 12.17 -17.09 -4.85
CA LEU A 310 12.80 -18.23 -5.51
C LEU A 310 12.43 -18.25 -7.00
N VAL A 311 13.43 -18.35 -7.86
CA VAL A 311 13.27 -18.54 -9.31
C VAL A 311 14.18 -19.67 -9.75
N ASN A 312 13.59 -20.81 -10.10
CA ASN A 312 14.32 -22.04 -10.42
C ASN A 312 15.32 -22.39 -9.29
N ASN A 313 16.62 -22.45 -9.59
CA ASN A 313 17.69 -22.74 -8.62
C ASN A 313 18.32 -21.48 -8.01
N LYS A 314 17.67 -20.31 -8.11
CA LYS A 314 18.22 -19.04 -7.66
C LYS A 314 17.28 -18.32 -6.70
N ILE A 315 17.85 -17.80 -5.63
CA ILE A 315 17.13 -16.99 -4.64
C ILE A 315 17.47 -15.53 -4.91
N TYR A 316 16.47 -14.76 -5.32
CA TYR A 316 16.60 -13.33 -5.51
C TYR A 316 16.28 -12.61 -4.22
N VAL A 317 17.13 -11.67 -3.82
CA VAL A 317 16.96 -10.79 -2.67
C VAL A 317 17.01 -9.35 -3.15
N MET A 318 15.99 -8.56 -2.82
CA MET A 318 15.78 -7.25 -3.43
C MET A 318 15.42 -6.18 -2.40
N GLY A 319 16.02 -5.01 -2.54
CA GLY A 319 15.70 -3.83 -1.75
C GLY A 319 15.99 -4.01 -0.26
N GLY A 320 15.08 -3.52 0.57
CA GLY A 320 15.21 -3.53 2.02
C GLY A 320 15.82 -2.24 2.57
N GLN A 321 16.08 -2.24 3.87
CA GLN A 321 16.65 -1.11 4.58
C GLN A 321 17.74 -1.57 5.56
N SER A 322 18.64 -0.67 5.91
CA SER A 322 19.65 -0.84 6.95
C SER A 322 19.64 0.35 7.89
N TYR A 323 19.96 0.11 9.15
CA TYR A 323 20.23 1.14 10.14
C TYR A 323 21.70 1.07 10.56
N MET A 324 22.45 2.14 10.30
CA MET A 324 23.88 2.24 10.59
C MET A 324 24.19 3.68 11.02
N LYS A 325 25.05 3.87 12.04
CA LYS A 325 25.45 5.21 12.52
C LYS A 325 24.27 6.16 12.75
N PHE A 326 23.21 5.65 13.38
CA PHE A 326 21.98 6.37 13.70
C PHE A 326 21.11 6.81 12.50
N GLU A 327 21.37 6.27 11.30
CA GLU A 327 20.60 6.59 10.10
C GLU A 327 20.01 5.37 9.40
N TYR A 328 18.74 5.47 9.01
CA TYR A 328 18.11 4.53 8.09
C TYR A 328 18.53 4.82 6.64
N ARG A 329 18.84 3.74 5.91
CA ARG A 329 19.12 3.75 4.47
C ARG A 329 18.25 2.71 3.80
N TRP A 330 17.64 3.08 2.69
CA TRP A 330 16.87 2.19 1.84
C TRP A 330 17.76 1.79 0.68
N HIS A 331 17.62 0.54 0.25
CA HIS A 331 18.44 -0.04 -0.80
C HIS A 331 17.59 -0.34 -2.02
N ASN A 332 18.22 -0.28 -3.19
CA ASN A 332 17.65 -0.76 -4.44
C ASN A 332 18.44 -1.95 -5.01
N ASN A 333 19.45 -2.43 -4.31
CA ASN A 333 20.26 -3.55 -4.77
C ASN A 333 19.42 -4.81 -4.95
N VAL A 334 19.84 -5.62 -5.91
CA VAL A 334 19.26 -6.92 -6.22
C VAL A 334 20.40 -7.91 -6.31
N TYR A 335 20.32 -8.96 -5.51
CA TYR A 335 21.28 -10.05 -5.52
C TYR A 335 20.57 -11.36 -5.86
N ALA A 336 21.22 -12.23 -6.62
CA ALA A 336 20.75 -13.58 -6.88
C ALA A 336 21.78 -14.59 -6.37
N PHE A 337 21.37 -15.41 -5.40
CA PHE A 337 22.15 -16.53 -4.88
C PHE A 337 21.88 -17.78 -5.72
N ASP A 338 22.92 -18.38 -6.28
CA ASP A 338 22.82 -19.69 -6.92
C ASP A 338 22.97 -20.78 -5.86
N ILE A 339 21.93 -21.60 -5.69
CA ILE A 339 21.91 -22.65 -4.66
C ILE A 339 22.98 -23.71 -4.91
N SER A 340 23.32 -23.98 -6.18
CA SER A 340 24.26 -25.05 -6.55
C SER A 340 25.71 -24.65 -6.30
N THR A 341 26.07 -23.40 -6.64
CA THR A 341 27.44 -22.91 -6.48
C THR A 341 27.67 -22.21 -5.13
N LYS A 342 26.59 -21.85 -4.43
CA LYS A 342 26.60 -21.01 -3.22
C LYS A 342 27.22 -19.63 -3.43
N GLU A 343 27.06 -19.08 -4.63
CA GLU A 343 27.60 -17.77 -5.00
C GLU A 343 26.50 -16.73 -5.20
N TRP A 344 26.80 -15.49 -4.81
CA TRP A 344 25.95 -14.34 -5.06
C TRP A 344 26.38 -13.63 -6.34
N THR A 345 25.39 -13.19 -7.12
CA THR A 345 25.59 -12.32 -8.28
C THR A 345 24.72 -11.08 -8.16
N GLU A 346 25.32 -9.90 -8.31
CA GLU A 346 24.57 -8.64 -8.38
C GLU A 346 23.78 -8.56 -9.70
N LYS A 347 22.61 -7.92 -9.63
CA LYS A 347 21.66 -7.75 -10.74
C LYS A 347 21.29 -6.28 -10.90
N ALA A 348 20.53 -5.98 -11.96
CA ALA A 348 20.04 -4.64 -12.21
C ALA A 348 19.24 -4.15 -10.99
N PRO A 349 19.56 -2.95 -10.47
CA PRO A 349 18.93 -2.46 -9.26
C PRO A 349 17.48 -2.07 -9.52
N ILE A 350 16.65 -2.13 -8.48
CA ILE A 350 15.28 -1.62 -8.48
C ILE A 350 15.32 -0.13 -8.91
N PRO A 351 14.34 0.37 -9.70
CA PRO A 351 14.34 1.76 -10.15
C PRO A 351 14.46 2.81 -9.03
N ILE A 352 13.97 2.49 -7.83
CA ILE A 352 14.08 3.33 -6.64
C ILE A 352 14.48 2.48 -5.42
N PRO A 353 15.16 3.07 -4.42
CA PRO A 353 15.36 2.43 -3.12
C PRO A 353 14.04 2.18 -2.40
N ILE A 354 13.79 0.95 -1.97
CA ILE A 354 12.51 0.55 -1.39
C ILE A 354 12.67 -0.63 -0.43
N SER A 355 11.92 -0.60 0.66
CA SER A 355 11.87 -1.67 1.67
C SER A 355 10.43 -2.13 1.90
N SER A 356 10.24 -3.21 2.65
CA SER A 356 8.91 -3.70 3.06
C SER A 356 7.95 -3.95 1.88
N CYS A 357 8.53 -4.18 0.70
CA CYS A 357 7.83 -4.65 -0.48
C CYS A 357 7.88 -6.18 -0.51
N PHE A 358 6.90 -6.79 -1.15
CA PHE A 358 6.80 -8.23 -1.31
C PHE A 358 6.64 -8.55 -2.78
N GLY A 359 7.12 -9.71 -3.18
CA GLY A 359 7.12 -10.10 -4.58
C GLY A 359 6.85 -11.57 -4.80
N VAL A 360 6.39 -11.85 -6.01
CA VAL A 360 6.04 -13.19 -6.48
C VAL A 360 6.63 -13.41 -7.86
N PHE A 361 7.00 -14.65 -8.13
CA PHE A 361 7.39 -15.07 -9.46
C PHE A 361 6.16 -15.53 -10.25
N LEU A 362 5.92 -14.92 -11.40
CA LEU A 362 4.80 -15.22 -12.28
C LEU A 362 5.20 -14.93 -13.73
N ASN A 363 4.84 -15.81 -14.66
CA ASN A 363 5.10 -15.63 -16.10
C ASN A 363 6.57 -15.32 -16.46
N ASN A 364 7.52 -15.98 -15.78
CA ASN A 364 8.97 -15.75 -15.92
C ASN A 364 9.48 -14.38 -15.47
N GLU A 365 8.68 -13.64 -14.71
CA GLU A 365 9.02 -12.33 -14.18
C GLU A 365 8.83 -12.30 -12.66
N ILE A 366 9.60 -11.47 -11.97
CA ILE A 366 9.38 -11.19 -10.55
C ILE A 366 8.57 -9.91 -10.45
N HIS A 367 7.35 -9.99 -9.93
CA HIS A 367 6.53 -8.83 -9.65
C HIS A 367 6.79 -8.38 -8.21
N LEU A 368 7.27 -7.15 -8.03
CA LEU A 368 7.55 -6.50 -6.76
C LEU A 368 6.51 -5.42 -6.50
N LEU A 369 5.75 -5.53 -5.42
CA LEU A 369 4.59 -4.67 -5.17
C LEU A 369 4.69 -3.94 -3.82
N GLY A 370 4.12 -2.74 -3.78
CA GLY A 370 4.05 -1.89 -2.61
C GLY A 370 5.42 -1.47 -2.10
N GLY A 371 5.55 -1.32 -0.78
CA GLY A 371 6.77 -0.98 -0.08
C GLY A 371 6.78 0.44 0.49
N LYS A 372 7.91 0.81 1.09
CA LYS A 372 8.16 2.12 1.68
C LYS A 372 9.57 2.63 1.39
N ASP A 373 9.69 3.94 1.24
CA ASP A 373 10.96 4.67 1.12
C ASP A 373 11.12 5.75 2.19
N LYS A 374 12.20 6.55 2.06
CA LYS A 374 12.59 7.56 3.05
C LYS A 374 11.57 8.71 3.19
N TYR A 375 10.83 9.08 2.13
CA TYR A 375 9.90 10.23 2.11
C TYR A 375 8.83 10.09 1.00
N GLY A 376 7.57 9.85 1.40
CA GLY A 376 6.40 9.95 0.51
C GLY A 376 5.96 11.40 0.35
N ASN A 377 5.20 11.73 -0.70
CA ASN A 377 4.64 13.08 -0.91
C ASN A 377 3.69 13.55 0.23
N ASP A 378 3.36 12.65 1.14
CA ASP A 378 2.50 12.77 2.32
C ASP A 378 3.25 12.51 3.64
N ASN A 379 4.60 12.41 3.61
CA ASN A 379 5.47 11.95 4.70
C ASN A 379 5.24 10.51 5.20
N SER A 380 4.38 9.70 4.57
CA SER A 380 4.17 8.30 4.98
C SER A 380 5.26 7.36 4.45
N GLY A 381 5.91 7.73 3.35
CA GLY A 381 6.91 6.89 2.67
C GLY A 381 6.31 5.71 1.91
N LEU A 382 5.00 5.46 2.03
CA LEU A 382 4.32 4.31 1.43
C LEU A 382 4.22 4.44 -0.09
N LYS A 383 4.29 3.29 -0.79
CA LYS A 383 4.26 3.24 -2.25
C LYS A 383 3.13 2.38 -2.78
N ASP A 384 2.57 2.82 -3.89
CA ASP A 384 1.62 2.12 -4.76
C ASP A 384 2.35 1.41 -5.92
N THR A 385 3.62 1.06 -5.70
CA THR A 385 4.53 0.54 -6.70
C THR A 385 4.10 -0.82 -7.22
N HIS A 386 4.24 -1.02 -8.54
CA HIS A 386 4.30 -2.32 -9.19
C HIS A 386 5.49 -2.32 -10.15
N PHE A 387 6.60 -2.90 -9.70
CA PHE A 387 7.78 -3.12 -10.53
C PHE A 387 7.83 -4.56 -10.97
N VAL A 388 8.26 -4.80 -12.20
CA VAL A 388 8.41 -6.14 -12.73
C VAL A 388 9.81 -6.32 -13.26
N TYR A 389 10.47 -7.38 -12.80
CA TYR A 389 11.82 -7.71 -13.15
C TYR A 389 11.82 -8.88 -14.14
N ASP A 390 12.31 -8.60 -15.35
CA ASP A 390 12.58 -9.60 -16.36
C ASP A 390 13.88 -10.33 -15.99
N VAL A 391 13.72 -11.56 -15.50
CA VAL A 391 14.81 -12.41 -15.03
C VAL A 391 15.80 -12.74 -16.15
N LYS A 392 15.30 -12.90 -17.38
CA LYS A 392 16.11 -13.30 -18.55
C LYS A 392 16.97 -12.14 -19.03
N ASN A 393 16.39 -10.94 -19.11
CA ASN A 393 17.05 -9.76 -19.65
C ASN A 393 17.73 -8.89 -18.60
N ASN A 394 17.59 -9.22 -17.31
CA ASN A 394 18.15 -8.45 -16.19
C ASN A 394 17.72 -6.98 -16.25
N LYS A 395 16.42 -6.74 -16.41
CA LYS A 395 15.84 -5.40 -16.60
C LYS A 395 14.55 -5.24 -15.84
N TRP A 396 14.31 -4.01 -15.39
CA TRP A 396 13.07 -3.61 -14.74
C TRP A 396 12.14 -2.90 -15.72
N LYS A 397 10.84 -3.17 -15.57
CA LYS A 397 9.75 -2.39 -16.14
C LYS A 397 8.84 -1.90 -15.01
N ILE A 398 8.21 -0.75 -15.23
CA ILE A 398 7.23 -0.16 -14.32
C ILE A 398 5.85 -0.48 -14.88
N GLU A 399 5.01 -1.14 -14.10
CA GLU A 399 3.64 -1.47 -14.46
C GLU A 399 2.64 -0.46 -13.87
N GLU A 400 1.37 -0.67 -14.18
CA GLU A 400 0.26 0.09 -13.62
C GLU A 400 0.30 0.07 -12.09
N LYS A 401 -0.01 1.22 -11.49
CA LYS A 401 0.09 1.39 -10.05
C LYS A 401 -0.93 0.57 -9.30
N LEU A 402 -0.59 0.15 -8.09
CA LEU A 402 -1.55 -0.39 -7.14
C LEU A 402 -2.68 0.63 -6.90
N PRO A 403 -3.90 0.17 -6.58
CA PRO A 403 -5.02 1.07 -6.30
C PRO A 403 -4.82 1.95 -5.07
N TYR A 404 -3.83 1.63 -4.24
CA TYR A 404 -3.56 2.30 -2.98
C TYR A 404 -2.12 2.03 -2.53
N THR A 405 -1.54 2.92 -1.72
CA THR A 405 -0.18 2.77 -1.17
C THR A 405 -0.16 1.72 -0.05
N VAL A 406 0.85 0.85 0.00
CA VAL A 406 0.89 -0.21 1.03
C VAL A 406 2.31 -0.70 1.29
N CYS A 407 2.63 -1.03 2.54
CA CYS A 407 3.85 -1.77 2.90
C CYS A 407 3.54 -2.91 3.87
N GLU A 408 4.46 -3.89 4.01
CA GLU A 408 4.30 -5.05 4.92
C GLU A 408 3.07 -5.93 4.63
N GLN A 409 2.44 -5.72 3.47
CA GLN A 409 1.45 -6.61 2.87
C GLN A 409 2.08 -7.92 2.48
N GLN A 410 1.28 -8.97 2.42
CA GLN A 410 1.69 -10.22 1.79
C GLN A 410 1.24 -10.24 0.33
N VAL A 411 2.09 -10.78 -0.53
CA VAL A 411 1.81 -10.97 -1.95
C VAL A 411 1.98 -12.44 -2.26
N VAL A 412 0.94 -13.05 -2.81
CA VAL A 412 0.95 -14.47 -3.20
C VAL A 412 0.44 -14.63 -4.63
N GLN A 413 0.75 -15.76 -5.24
CA GLN A 413 0.26 -16.12 -6.57
C GLN A 413 -0.65 -17.35 -6.45
N ILE A 414 -1.83 -17.29 -7.07
CA ILE A 414 -2.78 -18.41 -7.16
C ILE A 414 -3.42 -18.39 -8.54
N ASN A 415 -3.41 -19.53 -9.24
CA ASN A 415 -4.08 -19.71 -10.55
C ASN A 415 -3.75 -18.62 -11.57
N GLY A 416 -2.50 -18.19 -11.64
CA GLY A 416 -2.03 -17.16 -12.58
C GLY A 416 -2.35 -15.72 -12.17
N LYS A 417 -2.96 -15.51 -11.00
CA LYS A 417 -3.28 -14.19 -10.46
C LYS A 417 -2.40 -13.83 -9.28
N ILE A 418 -2.15 -12.55 -9.11
CA ILE A 418 -1.46 -12.01 -7.93
C ILE A 418 -2.51 -11.59 -6.92
N ILE A 419 -2.35 -11.99 -5.67
CA ILE A 419 -3.22 -11.60 -4.57
C ILE A 419 -2.41 -10.83 -3.55
N LEU A 420 -2.92 -9.67 -3.15
CA LEU A 420 -2.35 -8.81 -2.13
C LEU A 420 -3.23 -8.85 -0.88
N ILE A 421 -2.61 -9.11 0.27
CA ILE A 421 -3.30 -9.45 1.52
C ILE A 421 -2.73 -8.60 2.66
N GLY A 422 -3.59 -7.79 3.29
CA GLY A 422 -3.25 -6.99 4.45
C GLY A 422 -2.16 -5.94 4.19
N GLY A 423 -1.35 -5.67 5.20
CA GLY A 423 -0.29 -4.65 5.20
C GLY A 423 -0.72 -3.37 5.89
N ASN A 424 0.12 -2.34 5.82
CA ASN A 424 -0.11 -1.02 6.38
C ASN A 424 -0.51 -0.05 5.28
N TYR A 425 -1.68 0.58 5.46
CA TYR A 425 -2.25 1.53 4.52
C TYR A 425 -1.97 2.99 4.90
N ASP A 426 -1.81 3.26 6.19
CA ASP A 426 -1.46 4.57 6.74
C ASP A 426 -0.82 4.31 8.10
N PHE A 427 0.51 4.37 8.21
CA PHE A 427 1.21 3.89 9.42
C PHE A 427 0.69 4.62 10.67
N PRO A 428 0.25 3.92 11.74
CA PRO A 428 0.44 2.49 12.04
C PRO A 428 -0.81 1.61 11.80
N ASN A 429 -1.73 2.00 10.92
CA ASN A 429 -3.02 1.34 10.68
C ASN A 429 -2.89 0.18 9.67
N PRO A 430 -2.93 -1.09 10.13
CA PRO A 430 -3.00 -2.22 9.23
C PRO A 430 -4.35 -2.27 8.53
N THR A 431 -4.42 -3.00 7.43
CA THR A 431 -5.65 -3.20 6.65
C THR A 431 -6.07 -4.66 6.63
N ASP A 432 -7.38 -4.90 6.47
CA ASP A 432 -8.00 -6.21 6.25
C ASP A 432 -8.24 -6.49 4.75
N LYS A 433 -7.80 -5.59 3.87
CA LYS A 433 -8.05 -5.67 2.43
C LYS A 433 -7.37 -6.88 1.81
N VAL A 434 -8.10 -7.49 0.89
CA VAL A 434 -7.64 -8.59 0.04
C VAL A 434 -8.05 -8.25 -1.38
N ILE A 435 -7.09 -8.13 -2.28
CA ILE A 435 -7.33 -7.79 -3.68
C ILE A 435 -6.56 -8.71 -4.62
N SER A 436 -7.12 -8.98 -5.80
CA SER A 436 -6.50 -9.80 -6.83
C SER A 436 -6.35 -9.01 -8.13
N PHE A 437 -5.15 -9.12 -8.73
CA PHE A 437 -4.76 -8.56 -10.02
C PHE A 437 -4.80 -9.62 -11.12
#